data_AF-A0A0D7KKC5-F1
#
_entry.id   AF-A0A0D7KKC5-F1
#
_cell.length_a   1.000
_cell.length_b   1.000
_cell.length_c   1.000
_cell.angle_alpha   90.00
_cell.angle_beta   90.00
_cell.angle_gamma   90.00
#
_symmetry.space_group_name_H-M   'P 1'
#
loop_
_entity.id
_entity.type
_entity.pdbx_description
1 polymer ?
#
loop_
_entity_poly.entity_id
_entity_poly.type
_entity_poly.pdbx_seq_one_letter_code
_entity_poly.pdbx_strand_id
1 'polypeptide(L)'
;MNEAWMPARQMNNRDTRQNRDSAMDAQNGSMGNRKYVMRAICWGVLFSCLLLTGCGSTMTVSSGEAAFYAGEPLVSEQAVHSPWIATKNMTRINTDDHVKAAVTISRTVWPGHIEEQRPNGVVLVPDEQWATAMAAADLIHFPNNGPLLYIKTDRLPEETRAELLRLKPKGAPDNKGVQVIVVGKVDGAVINEVKKLGLKMDVIAGDKPAEVAAAIDDYYARVSKERPMSVIIVSSDEPAYALPAVNWIAHMQEPVLYVNKQGIPQATADALAKRRKKAVMYILGSENIIPREVTDELAVFGRVERIAAATPVEQAIAFAKYKDKKTGFGWGITTPGHNFSFVKEGNERLAIAQAPFAHLGKHAPLLWVQGDQVPMAVYDYVQSIRPYYEHSPVEGPYNAAWLTGAEMSVVPRIQSELDALLEIQAKSGAGHGSTHHHSS
;
A
#
# COMPACT_ATOMS: atom_id res chain seq x y z
N MET A 1 -22.50 -14.35 16.55
CA MET A 1 -23.57 -13.83 15.67
C MET A 1 -22.91 -12.86 14.71
N ASN A 2 -22.56 -13.36 13.52
CA ASN A 2 -21.80 -12.63 12.49
C ASN A 2 -22.78 -12.24 11.38
N GLU A 3 -23.03 -10.95 11.17
CA GLU A 3 -23.66 -10.47 9.94
C GLU A 3 -22.59 -10.10 8.92
N ALA A 4 -22.59 -10.87 7.84
CA ALA A 4 -21.68 -10.76 6.71
C ALA A 4 -21.98 -9.50 5.90
N TRP A 5 -20.91 -8.83 5.50
CA TRP A 5 -20.92 -7.65 4.63
C TRP A 5 -21.04 -8.09 3.16
N MET A 6 -22.19 -7.83 2.52
CA MET A 6 -22.33 -7.79 1.05
C MET A 6 -23.46 -6.84 0.66
N PRO A 7 -23.29 -5.95 -0.33
CA PRO A 7 -24.42 -5.32 -1.00
C PRO A 7 -24.99 -6.24 -2.09
N ALA A 8 -26.30 -6.47 -2.02
CA ALA A 8 -27.05 -7.28 -2.96
C ALA A 8 -27.09 -6.66 -4.37
N ARG A 9 -26.76 -7.45 -5.39
CA ARG A 9 -27.24 -7.23 -6.77
C ARG A 9 -27.88 -8.52 -7.28
N GLN A 10 -29.20 -8.49 -7.42
CA GLN A 10 -29.97 -9.51 -8.15
C GLN A 10 -29.44 -9.60 -9.58
N MET A 11 -28.82 -10.74 -9.91
CA MET A 11 -28.59 -11.16 -11.29
C MET A 11 -29.67 -12.16 -11.67
N ASN A 12 -30.64 -11.71 -12.46
CA ASN A 12 -31.56 -12.57 -13.17
C ASN A 12 -30.87 -12.95 -14.49
N ASN A 13 -30.28 -14.15 -14.58
CA ASN A 13 -29.60 -14.61 -15.78
C ASN A 13 -30.42 -15.70 -16.48
N ARG A 14 -30.69 -15.45 -17.76
CA ARG A 14 -31.43 -16.32 -18.67
C ARG A 14 -30.63 -17.59 -18.98
N ASP A 15 -31.37 -18.68 -19.10
CA ASP A 15 -30.99 -19.85 -19.87
C ASP A 15 -30.56 -19.46 -21.29
N THR A 16 -29.40 -19.96 -21.72
CA THR A 16 -29.23 -20.70 -22.99
C THR A 16 -27.84 -21.34 -23.04
N ARG A 17 -27.81 -22.66 -22.80
CA ARG A 17 -26.76 -23.55 -23.31
C ARG A 17 -27.10 -23.89 -24.76
N GLN A 18 -26.17 -23.71 -25.71
CA GLN A 18 -25.95 -24.68 -26.79
C GLN A 18 -24.72 -24.36 -27.66
N ASN A 19 -24.05 -25.45 -28.02
CA ASN A 19 -23.13 -25.67 -29.14
C ASN A 19 -21.71 -25.13 -29.08
N ARG A 20 -20.82 -26.01 -28.59
CA ARG A 20 -19.53 -26.29 -29.22
C ARG A 20 -19.74 -27.42 -30.22
N ASP A 21 -19.24 -27.26 -31.43
CA ASP A 21 -18.59 -28.34 -32.17
C ASP A 21 -17.83 -27.81 -33.40
N SER A 22 -16.76 -28.54 -33.72
CA SER A 22 -15.99 -28.57 -34.98
C SER A 22 -15.03 -27.40 -35.26
N ALA A 23 -13.91 -27.56 -35.97
CA ALA A 23 -12.91 -28.61 -36.18
C ALA A 23 -11.83 -27.97 -37.10
N MET A 24 -10.57 -28.35 -36.88
CA MET A 24 -9.44 -28.46 -37.83
C MET A 24 -9.51 -27.67 -39.17
N ASP A 25 -8.47 -26.87 -39.46
CA ASP A 25 -7.58 -27.21 -40.57
C ASP A 25 -6.24 -26.45 -40.58
N ALA A 26 -5.28 -27.10 -41.21
CA ALA A 26 -3.84 -26.87 -41.21
C ALA A 26 -3.37 -25.75 -42.17
N GLN A 27 -2.15 -25.23 -41.95
CA GLN A 27 -1.00 -25.43 -42.85
C GLN A 27 0.24 -24.58 -42.49
N ASN A 28 1.36 -25.30 -42.32
CA ASN A 28 2.72 -25.10 -42.85
C ASN A 28 3.28 -23.70 -43.16
N GLY A 29 4.54 -23.46 -42.75
CA GLY A 29 5.39 -22.47 -43.44
C GLY A 29 6.74 -22.11 -42.82
N SER A 30 7.72 -23.03 -42.89
CA SER A 30 9.15 -22.78 -43.14
C SER A 30 10.04 -21.93 -42.20
N MET A 31 11.00 -22.66 -41.61
CA MET A 31 12.41 -22.37 -41.34
C MET A 31 13.04 -21.07 -41.88
N GLY A 32 13.83 -20.43 -41.01
CA GLY A 32 14.86 -19.45 -41.34
C GLY A 32 15.97 -19.46 -40.27
N ASN A 33 17.02 -20.21 -40.56
CA ASN A 33 18.19 -20.50 -39.73
C ASN A 33 19.26 -19.40 -39.93
N ARG A 34 19.95 -18.89 -38.88
CA ARG A 34 21.41 -18.60 -38.90
C ARG A 34 21.97 -17.99 -37.58
N LYS A 35 22.69 -18.87 -36.87
CA LYS A 35 24.10 -18.81 -36.43
C LYS A 35 24.60 -17.63 -35.57
N TYR A 36 24.93 -18.02 -34.34
CA TYR A 36 25.97 -17.53 -33.42
C TYR A 36 27.28 -17.08 -34.08
N VAL A 37 27.87 -15.99 -33.57
CA VAL A 37 29.32 -15.75 -33.58
C VAL A 37 29.74 -15.33 -32.18
N MET A 38 30.52 -16.21 -31.56
CA MET A 38 31.22 -16.06 -30.30
C MET A 38 32.65 -15.62 -30.63
N ARG A 39 33.18 -14.58 -29.97
CA ARG A 39 34.62 -14.26 -30.00
C ARG A 39 35.09 -13.97 -28.58
N ALA A 40 35.80 -14.95 -28.04
CA ALA A 40 36.70 -14.82 -26.91
C ALA A 40 38.01 -14.18 -27.37
N ILE A 41 38.56 -13.26 -26.58
CA ILE A 41 39.97 -12.89 -26.61
C ILE A 41 40.47 -12.92 -25.17
N CYS A 42 41.65 -13.48 -25.02
CA CYS A 42 42.31 -13.94 -23.82
C CYS A 42 43.60 -13.11 -23.61
N TRP A 43 44.12 -13.13 -22.37
CA TRP A 43 45.44 -12.69 -21.88
C TRP A 43 45.59 -11.17 -21.67
N GLY A 44 46.15 -10.66 -20.56
CA GLY A 44 46.88 -11.23 -19.43
C GLY A 44 47.80 -10.12 -18.87
N VAL A 45 48.25 -10.24 -17.62
CA VAL A 45 49.59 -9.84 -17.09
C VAL A 45 49.52 -9.39 -15.60
N LEU A 46 50.18 -10.23 -14.79
CA LEU A 46 50.97 -10.00 -13.57
C LEU A 46 50.63 -8.86 -12.61
N PHE A 47 50.38 -9.23 -11.34
CA PHE A 47 50.78 -8.43 -10.20
C PHE A 47 51.54 -9.29 -9.18
N SER A 48 52.75 -8.84 -8.86
CA SER A 48 53.74 -9.52 -8.03
C SER A 48 53.39 -9.42 -6.54
N CYS A 49 53.41 -10.56 -5.85
CA CYS A 49 53.30 -10.66 -4.40
C CYS A 49 54.59 -10.18 -3.70
N LEU A 50 54.45 -9.26 -2.75
CA LEU A 50 55.47 -8.92 -1.76
C LEU A 50 55.08 -9.57 -0.43
N LEU A 51 55.95 -10.46 0.05
CA LEU A 51 55.90 -11.12 1.35
C LEU A 51 56.29 -10.12 2.45
N LEU A 52 55.47 -9.98 3.48
CA LEU A 52 55.91 -9.50 4.79
C LEU A 52 55.55 -10.55 5.85
N THR A 53 56.61 -11.09 6.42
CA THR A 53 56.65 -11.99 7.56
C THR A 53 56.37 -11.22 8.86
N GLY A 54 55.53 -11.78 9.72
CA GLY A 54 55.29 -11.27 11.08
C GLY A 54 54.86 -12.41 12.00
N CYS A 55 55.79 -12.86 12.84
CA CYS A 55 55.64 -13.94 13.80
C CYS A 55 54.60 -13.62 14.90
N GLY A 56 53.85 -14.63 15.32
CA GLY A 56 52.95 -14.55 16.47
C GLY A 56 52.47 -15.92 16.95
N SER A 57 53.36 -16.58 17.71
CA SER A 57 53.12 -17.60 18.75
C SER A 57 52.09 -18.72 18.53
N THR A 58 52.66 -19.91 18.37
CA THR A 58 52.07 -21.24 18.52
C THR A 58 51.39 -21.46 19.88
N MET A 59 50.14 -21.94 19.87
CA MET A 59 49.65 -22.88 20.89
C MET A 59 49.35 -24.21 20.20
N THR A 60 50.12 -25.23 20.53
CA THR A 60 49.88 -26.63 20.18
C THR A 60 48.93 -27.23 21.22
N VAL A 61 47.79 -27.76 20.76
CA VAL A 61 47.02 -28.78 21.48
C VAL A 61 46.90 -30.00 20.58
N SER A 62 47.08 -31.15 21.21
CA SER A 62 47.40 -32.46 20.66
C SER A 62 46.26 -33.15 19.91
N SER A 63 46.63 -33.73 18.76
CA SER A 63 46.22 -35.04 18.20
C SER A 63 44.77 -35.55 18.27
N GLY A 64 44.18 -35.80 17.09
CA GLY A 64 43.08 -36.73 16.91
C GLY A 64 42.34 -36.55 15.58
N GLU A 65 42.79 -37.25 14.55
CA GLU A 65 42.15 -37.54 13.24
C GLU A 65 40.82 -36.86 12.87
N ALA A 66 40.88 -35.95 11.90
CA ALA A 66 39.93 -35.86 10.78
C ALA A 66 40.49 -34.92 9.70
N ALA A 67 41.42 -35.41 8.89
CA ALA A 67 41.79 -34.75 7.64
C ALA A 67 40.67 -35.01 6.60
N PHE A 68 39.62 -34.20 6.64
CA PHE A 68 38.72 -34.04 5.51
C PHE A 68 39.18 -32.84 4.68
N TYR A 69 39.47 -33.13 3.41
CA TYR A 69 39.81 -32.21 2.33
C TYR A 69 39.30 -30.78 2.57
N ALA A 70 40.21 -29.85 2.88
CA ALA A 70 39.95 -28.43 2.71
C ALA A 70 39.84 -28.17 1.20
N GLY A 71 38.63 -28.27 0.68
CA GLY A 71 38.28 -27.69 -0.61
C GLY A 71 38.64 -26.20 -0.58
N GLU A 72 39.03 -25.67 -1.74
CA GLU A 72 39.25 -24.24 -1.92
C GLU A 72 38.09 -23.45 -1.30
N PRO A 73 38.34 -22.27 -0.68
CA PRO A 73 37.27 -21.49 -0.09
C PRO A 73 36.27 -21.15 -1.19
N LEU A 74 35.11 -21.81 -1.14
CA LEU A 74 33.95 -21.40 -1.91
C LEU A 74 33.73 -19.93 -1.58
N VAL A 75 33.80 -19.11 -2.63
CA VAL A 75 33.28 -17.76 -2.78
C VAL A 75 32.91 -17.10 -1.45
N SER A 76 33.61 -16.02 -1.08
CA SER A 76 33.27 -15.21 0.09
C SER A 76 31.76 -15.06 0.18
N GLU A 77 31.17 -15.76 1.14
CA GLU A 77 29.77 -15.60 1.49
C GLU A 77 29.72 -14.22 2.14
N GLN A 78 29.62 -13.17 1.31
CA GLN A 78 29.01 -11.94 1.76
C GLN A 78 27.67 -12.42 2.28
N ALA A 79 27.56 -12.56 3.59
CA ALA A 79 26.31 -12.90 4.24
C ALA A 79 25.32 -11.85 3.76
N VAL A 80 24.52 -12.21 2.77
CA VAL A 80 23.40 -11.40 2.31
C VAL A 80 22.46 -11.47 3.49
N HIS A 81 22.57 -10.50 4.39
CA HIS A 81 21.68 -10.34 5.52
C HIS A 81 20.30 -10.14 4.93
N SER A 82 19.57 -11.24 4.78
CA SER A 82 18.21 -11.22 4.31
C SER A 82 17.41 -10.48 5.39
N PRO A 83 16.78 -9.34 5.04
CA PRO A 83 16.12 -8.52 6.04
C PRO A 83 15.04 -9.30 6.78
N TRP A 84 14.87 -9.04 8.07
CA TRP A 84 13.87 -9.73 8.87
C TRP A 84 12.50 -9.08 8.64
N ILE A 85 11.64 -9.76 7.90
CA ILE A 85 10.39 -9.16 7.40
C ILE A 85 9.11 -9.65 8.09
N ALA A 86 9.17 -10.58 9.05
CA ALA A 86 7.94 -11.14 9.62
C ALA A 86 8.07 -11.49 11.09
N THR A 87 7.05 -11.15 11.87
CA THR A 87 6.77 -11.69 13.21
C THR A 87 5.45 -12.46 13.18
N LYS A 88 4.99 -12.97 14.33
CA LYS A 88 3.77 -13.79 14.41
C LYS A 88 2.53 -13.10 13.83
N ASN A 89 2.37 -11.80 14.09
CA ASN A 89 1.17 -11.04 13.71
C ASN A 89 1.45 -9.97 12.65
N MET A 90 2.70 -9.81 12.19
CA MET A 90 3.05 -8.70 11.31
C MET A 90 3.97 -9.09 10.16
N THR A 91 3.85 -8.36 9.05
CA THR A 91 4.79 -8.41 7.93
C THR A 91 5.32 -7.01 7.63
N ARG A 92 6.64 -6.89 7.47
CA ARG A 92 7.35 -5.64 7.18
C ARG A 92 7.72 -5.55 5.70
N ILE A 93 7.42 -4.40 5.10
CA ILE A 93 8.00 -3.96 3.83
C ILE A 93 9.30 -3.21 4.15
N ASN A 94 10.41 -3.94 4.16
CA ASN A 94 11.69 -3.47 4.72
C ASN A 94 12.50 -2.60 3.75
N THR A 95 12.00 -1.42 3.41
CA THR A 95 12.70 -0.43 2.59
C THR A 95 12.17 0.98 2.85
N ASP A 96 13.05 1.98 2.76
CA ASP A 96 12.68 3.41 2.80
C ASP A 96 12.60 4.02 1.39
N ASP A 97 12.97 3.25 0.36
CA ASP A 97 12.82 3.65 -1.04
C ASP A 97 11.36 3.46 -1.44
N HIS A 98 10.64 4.57 -1.61
CA HIS A 98 9.20 4.55 -1.89
C HIS A 98 8.85 3.91 -3.24
N VAL A 99 9.74 3.96 -4.24
CA VAL A 99 9.55 3.25 -5.52
C VAL A 99 9.62 1.74 -5.29
N LYS A 100 10.64 1.28 -4.57
CA LYS A 100 10.78 -0.15 -4.21
C LYS A 100 9.67 -0.62 -3.28
N ALA A 101 9.24 0.22 -2.34
CA ALA A 101 8.12 -0.08 -1.45
C ALA A 101 6.84 -0.32 -2.28
N ALA A 102 6.49 0.60 -3.17
CA ALA A 102 5.30 0.47 -4.04
C ALA A 102 5.36 -0.80 -4.91
N VAL A 103 6.53 -1.11 -5.49
CA VAL A 103 6.72 -2.36 -6.25
C VAL A 103 6.60 -3.61 -5.37
N THR A 104 7.16 -3.59 -4.15
CA THR A 104 7.06 -4.71 -3.21
C THR A 104 5.62 -4.93 -2.79
N ILE A 105 4.90 -3.86 -2.44
CA ILE A 105 3.49 -3.89 -2.04
C ILE A 105 2.62 -4.38 -3.21
N SER A 106 2.90 -3.92 -4.43
CA SER A 106 2.28 -4.42 -5.65
C SER A 106 2.45 -5.94 -5.80
N ARG A 107 3.65 -6.48 -5.55
CA ARG A 107 3.89 -7.94 -5.57
C ARG A 107 3.20 -8.68 -4.45
N THR A 108 3.08 -8.08 -3.27
CA THR A 108 2.38 -8.67 -2.12
C THR A 108 0.88 -8.78 -2.39
N VAL A 109 0.26 -7.74 -2.96
CA VAL A 109 -1.18 -7.68 -3.17
C VAL A 109 -1.62 -8.31 -4.50
N TRP A 110 -0.81 -8.13 -5.56
CA TRP A 110 -1.01 -8.70 -6.89
C TRP A 110 0.22 -9.53 -7.32
N PRO A 111 0.35 -10.79 -6.85
CA PRO A 111 1.49 -11.65 -7.20
C PRO A 111 1.59 -11.93 -8.70
N GLY A 112 0.50 -11.84 -9.46
CA GLY A 112 0.51 -11.84 -10.93
C GLY A 112 0.99 -13.14 -11.60
N HIS A 113 1.12 -14.25 -10.87
CA HIS A 113 1.54 -15.54 -11.42
C HIS A 113 0.39 -16.30 -12.11
N ILE A 114 -0.87 -15.94 -11.80
CA ILE A 114 -2.09 -16.44 -12.44
C ILE A 114 -3.00 -15.27 -12.84
N GLU A 115 -3.95 -15.50 -13.74
CA GLU A 115 -4.81 -14.45 -14.34
C GLU A 115 -5.65 -13.69 -13.30
N GLU A 116 -6.12 -14.43 -12.28
CA GLU A 116 -6.92 -13.92 -11.18
C GLU A 116 -6.14 -12.94 -10.30
N GLN A 117 -4.81 -13.07 -10.27
CA GLN A 117 -3.91 -12.23 -9.47
C GLN A 117 -3.36 -11.03 -10.23
N ARG A 118 -3.71 -10.86 -11.52
CA ARG A 118 -3.35 -9.67 -12.29
C ARG A 118 -4.34 -8.54 -12.00
N PRO A 119 -3.86 -7.28 -11.83
CA PRO A 119 -4.75 -6.13 -11.66
C PRO A 119 -5.48 -5.80 -12.96
N ASN A 120 -6.56 -5.03 -12.89
CA ASN A 120 -7.18 -4.51 -14.13
C ASN A 120 -6.39 -3.31 -14.67
N GLY A 121 -5.90 -2.42 -13.80
CA GLY A 121 -5.12 -1.24 -14.18
C GLY A 121 -4.03 -0.90 -13.17
N VAL A 122 -3.19 0.07 -13.49
CA VAL A 122 -2.15 0.62 -12.60
C VAL A 122 -2.24 2.14 -12.60
N VAL A 123 -2.16 2.75 -11.43
CA VAL A 123 -2.07 4.21 -11.28
C VAL A 123 -0.60 4.60 -11.22
N LEU A 124 -0.17 5.58 -12.03
CA LEU A 124 1.18 6.13 -12.00
C LEU A 124 1.15 7.58 -11.53
N VAL A 125 1.95 7.89 -10.51
CA VAL A 125 2.02 9.23 -9.92
C VAL A 125 3.47 9.71 -9.73
N PRO A 126 3.76 10.98 -9.99
CA PRO A 126 5.07 11.57 -9.71
C PRO A 126 5.38 11.56 -8.22
N ASP A 127 6.58 11.10 -7.86
CA ASP A 127 6.93 10.92 -6.45
C ASP A 127 7.16 12.22 -5.67
N GLU A 128 7.41 13.33 -6.34
CA GLU A 128 7.49 14.64 -5.72
C GLU A 128 6.11 15.31 -5.46
N GLN A 129 4.99 14.70 -5.88
CA GLN A 129 3.64 15.27 -5.78
C GLN A 129 2.76 14.50 -4.79
N TRP A 130 3.10 14.53 -3.50
CA TRP A 130 2.45 13.69 -2.47
C TRP A 130 0.92 13.87 -2.41
N ALA A 131 0.41 15.11 -2.49
CA ALA A 131 -1.03 15.37 -2.40
C ALA A 131 -1.76 14.86 -3.65
N THR A 132 -1.15 15.01 -4.82
CA THR A 132 -1.65 14.36 -6.05
C THR A 132 -1.65 12.84 -5.90
N ALA A 133 -0.58 12.25 -5.38
CA ALA A 133 -0.45 10.81 -5.18
C ALA A 133 -1.48 10.28 -4.17
N MET A 134 -1.74 11.01 -3.09
CA MET A 134 -2.78 10.70 -2.12
C MET A 134 -4.15 10.67 -2.78
N ALA A 135 -4.56 11.75 -3.46
CA ALA A 135 -5.88 11.78 -4.12
C ALA A 135 -6.03 10.68 -5.17
N ALA A 136 -4.95 10.35 -5.89
CA ALA A 136 -4.95 9.29 -6.89
C ALA A 136 -5.13 7.88 -6.31
N ALA A 137 -4.94 7.69 -5.00
CA ALA A 137 -5.22 6.43 -4.32
C ALA A 137 -6.70 6.01 -4.45
N ASP A 138 -7.62 6.97 -4.64
CA ASP A 138 -9.05 6.71 -4.92
C ASP A 138 -9.27 5.81 -6.16
N LEU A 139 -8.29 5.79 -7.07
CA LEU A 139 -8.31 4.98 -8.28
C LEU A 139 -7.73 3.56 -8.11
N ILE A 140 -7.32 3.16 -6.90
CA ILE A 140 -6.75 1.83 -6.61
C ILE A 140 -7.83 0.75 -6.74
N HIS A 141 -8.95 0.87 -6.00
CA HIS A 141 -10.05 -0.10 -6.06
C HIS A 141 -10.79 -0.02 -7.38
N PHE A 142 -11.40 1.11 -7.66
CA PHE A 142 -12.21 1.30 -8.86
C PHE A 142 -11.63 2.48 -9.65
N PRO A 143 -11.46 2.35 -10.99
CA PRO A 143 -11.82 1.20 -11.83
C PRO A 143 -10.71 0.13 -11.92
N ASN A 144 -9.55 0.37 -11.31
CA ASN A 144 -8.34 -0.37 -11.66
C ASN A 144 -8.18 -1.72 -10.96
N ASN A 145 -8.68 -1.88 -9.73
CA ASN A 145 -8.33 -3.00 -8.86
C ASN A 145 -6.84 -3.34 -8.98
N GLY A 146 -5.98 -2.37 -8.65
CA GLY A 146 -4.56 -2.44 -8.95
C GLY A 146 -3.70 -1.41 -8.22
N PRO A 147 -2.38 -1.57 -8.30
CA PRO A 147 -1.45 -0.79 -7.49
C PRO A 147 -1.33 0.66 -7.98
N LEU A 148 -0.93 1.52 -7.04
CA LEU A 148 -0.34 2.82 -7.33
C LEU A 148 1.18 2.67 -7.30
N LEU A 149 1.85 3.03 -8.40
CA LEU A 149 3.30 3.01 -8.53
C LEU A 149 3.85 4.42 -8.77
N TYR A 150 5.06 4.65 -8.31
CA TYR A 150 5.73 5.93 -8.46
C TYR A 150 6.50 6.07 -9.77
N ILE A 151 6.51 7.28 -10.29
CA ILE A 151 7.32 7.72 -11.43
C ILE A 151 8.06 9.00 -11.05
N LYS A 152 9.00 9.43 -11.89
CA LYS A 152 9.51 10.81 -11.87
C LYS A 152 8.72 11.65 -12.86
N THR A 153 8.67 12.97 -12.69
CA THR A 153 8.06 13.86 -13.70
C THR A 153 8.66 13.65 -15.10
N ASP A 154 9.96 13.38 -15.20
CA ASP A 154 10.71 13.36 -16.47
C ASP A 154 11.02 11.95 -17.01
N ARG A 155 10.89 10.89 -16.20
CA ARG A 155 11.23 9.50 -16.59
C ARG A 155 10.45 8.42 -15.84
N LEU A 156 10.33 7.25 -16.47
CA LEU A 156 9.84 6.03 -15.82
C LEU A 156 11.01 5.29 -15.13
N PRO A 157 11.02 5.16 -13.79
CA PRO A 157 12.02 4.33 -13.10
C PRO A 157 12.00 2.88 -13.60
N GLU A 158 13.17 2.23 -13.65
CA GLU A 158 13.28 0.86 -14.16
C GLU A 158 12.50 -0.13 -13.29
N GLU A 159 12.46 0.07 -11.96
CA GLU A 159 11.67 -0.75 -11.06
C GLU A 159 10.17 -0.67 -11.39
N THR A 160 9.66 0.53 -11.65
CA THR A 160 8.26 0.75 -12.05
C THR A 160 7.98 0.15 -13.43
N ARG A 161 8.91 0.32 -14.38
CA ARG A 161 8.81 -0.27 -15.72
C ARG A 161 8.76 -1.79 -15.67
N ALA A 162 9.67 -2.41 -14.93
CA ALA A 162 9.73 -3.85 -14.75
C ALA A 162 8.45 -4.38 -14.08
N GLU A 163 7.92 -3.64 -13.11
CA GLU A 163 6.68 -4.02 -12.43
C GLU A 163 5.45 -3.93 -13.35
N LEU A 164 5.34 -2.91 -14.20
CA LEU A 164 4.28 -2.83 -15.23
C LEU A 164 4.33 -4.03 -16.18
N LEU A 165 5.53 -4.42 -16.63
CA LEU A 165 5.74 -5.59 -17.50
C LEU A 165 5.43 -6.92 -16.81
N ARG A 166 5.68 -7.01 -15.49
CA ARG A 166 5.35 -8.18 -14.67
C ARG A 166 3.85 -8.31 -14.47
N LEU A 167 3.19 -7.22 -14.06
CA LEU A 167 1.76 -7.18 -13.74
C LEU A 167 0.90 -7.48 -14.97
N LYS A 168 1.30 -7.00 -16.14
CA LYS A 168 0.52 -7.06 -17.39
C LYS A 168 -0.94 -6.69 -17.10
N PRO A 169 -1.29 -5.43 -16.79
CA PRO A 169 -2.65 -5.09 -16.36
C PRO A 169 -3.68 -5.53 -17.41
N LYS A 170 -4.82 -6.08 -16.99
CA LYS A 170 -5.80 -6.69 -17.91
C LYS A 170 -6.56 -5.67 -18.76
N GLY A 171 -6.65 -4.44 -18.28
CA GLY A 171 -7.53 -3.40 -18.78
C GLY A 171 -8.84 -3.39 -18.00
N ALA A 172 -9.17 -2.26 -17.37
CA ALA A 172 -10.40 -2.08 -16.61
C ALA A 172 -11.64 -2.09 -17.54
N PRO A 173 -12.56 -3.07 -17.43
CA PRO A 173 -13.71 -3.21 -18.35
C PRO A 173 -14.62 -1.98 -18.35
N ASP A 174 -14.96 -1.47 -17.16
CA ASP A 174 -15.81 -0.29 -16.99
C ASP A 174 -15.14 1.00 -17.48
N ASN A 175 -13.81 0.96 -17.66
CA ASN A 175 -13.01 2.05 -18.14
C ASN A 175 -12.45 1.78 -19.54
N LYS A 176 -13.25 1.15 -20.41
CA LYS A 176 -12.92 0.93 -21.83
C LYS A 176 -11.59 0.18 -22.04
N GLY A 177 -11.19 -0.68 -21.11
CA GLY A 177 -9.95 -1.46 -21.18
C GLY A 177 -8.67 -0.64 -20.90
N VAL A 178 -8.77 0.52 -20.26
CA VAL A 178 -7.57 1.27 -19.81
C VAL A 178 -6.77 0.43 -18.82
N GLN A 179 -5.46 0.33 -19.05
CA GLN A 179 -4.50 -0.46 -18.29
C GLN A 179 -3.62 0.41 -17.37
N VAL A 180 -3.43 1.67 -17.73
CA VAL A 180 -2.63 2.63 -16.95
C VAL A 180 -3.34 3.97 -16.86
N ILE A 181 -3.38 4.57 -15.68
CA ILE A 181 -3.81 5.96 -15.48
C ILE A 181 -2.63 6.75 -14.94
N VAL A 182 -2.14 7.72 -15.71
CA VAL A 182 -1.08 8.63 -15.25
C VAL A 182 -1.74 9.87 -14.66
N VAL A 183 -1.40 10.22 -13.42
CA VAL A 183 -2.05 11.31 -12.69
C VAL A 183 -1.01 12.32 -12.20
N GLY A 184 -1.25 13.61 -12.46
CA GLY A 184 -0.39 14.72 -12.04
C GLY A 184 0.40 15.37 -13.17
N LYS A 185 1.38 16.19 -12.79
CA LYS A 185 2.26 16.89 -13.73
C LYS A 185 3.37 15.93 -14.16
N VAL A 186 3.39 15.59 -15.43
CA VAL A 186 4.37 14.67 -16.04
C VAL A 186 4.80 15.21 -17.39
N ASP A 187 6.06 14.98 -17.73
CA ASP A 187 6.60 15.31 -19.04
C ASP A 187 6.09 14.32 -20.10
N GLY A 188 6.01 14.79 -21.35
CA GLY A 188 5.62 13.95 -22.48
C GLY A 188 6.55 12.74 -22.71
N ALA A 189 7.78 12.78 -22.19
CA ALA A 189 8.73 11.66 -22.22
C ALA A 189 8.18 10.43 -21.50
N VAL A 190 7.65 10.59 -20.29
CA VAL A 190 7.06 9.49 -19.49
C VAL A 190 5.86 8.88 -20.22
N ILE A 191 4.99 9.73 -20.76
CA ILE A 191 3.82 9.31 -21.54
C ILE A 191 4.26 8.47 -22.75
N ASN A 192 5.32 8.87 -23.44
CA ASN A 192 5.86 8.12 -24.56
C ASN A 192 6.51 6.79 -24.14
N GLU A 193 7.19 6.74 -23.00
CA GLU A 193 7.76 5.51 -22.45
C GLU A 193 6.67 4.49 -22.11
N VAL A 194 5.59 4.90 -21.44
CA VAL A 194 4.45 4.01 -21.13
C VAL A 194 3.78 3.52 -22.42
N LYS A 195 3.58 4.38 -23.42
CA LYS A 195 3.03 3.98 -24.73
C LYS A 195 3.90 2.94 -25.45
N LYS A 196 5.24 3.05 -25.36
CA LYS A 196 6.17 2.06 -25.95
C LYS A 196 6.05 0.67 -25.31
N LEU A 197 5.46 0.56 -24.11
CA LEU A 197 5.13 -0.74 -23.48
C LEU A 197 3.87 -1.39 -24.07
N GLY A 198 3.15 -0.72 -24.97
CA GLY A 198 1.93 -1.23 -25.59
C GLY A 198 0.69 -1.20 -24.67
N LEU A 199 0.75 -0.42 -23.59
CA LEU A 199 -0.34 -0.32 -22.61
C LEU A 199 -1.33 0.77 -23.00
N LYS A 200 -2.63 0.46 -22.92
CA LYS A 200 -3.70 1.45 -23.09
C LYS A 200 -3.75 2.37 -21.87
N MET A 201 -3.72 3.67 -22.09
CA MET A 201 -3.53 4.65 -21.02
C MET A 201 -4.50 5.83 -21.11
N ASP A 202 -4.94 6.30 -19.95
CA ASP A 202 -5.53 7.63 -19.73
C ASP A 202 -4.56 8.53 -18.94
N VAL A 203 -4.74 9.85 -19.06
CA VAL A 203 -3.96 10.84 -18.32
C VAL A 203 -4.90 11.84 -17.63
N ILE A 204 -4.70 12.03 -16.33
CA ILE A 204 -5.32 13.09 -15.52
C ILE A 204 -4.22 14.10 -15.19
N ALA A 205 -4.02 15.08 -16.09
CA ALA A 205 -2.94 16.05 -15.96
C ALA A 205 -3.32 17.18 -14.99
N GLY A 206 -2.32 17.71 -14.27
CA GLY A 206 -2.45 18.89 -13.43
C GLY A 206 -1.35 18.98 -12.38
N ASP A 207 -1.03 20.18 -11.91
CA ASP A 207 0.08 20.41 -10.96
C ASP A 207 -0.37 20.99 -9.62
N LYS A 208 -1.64 21.39 -9.50
CA LYS A 208 -2.24 21.87 -8.26
C LYS A 208 -3.08 20.77 -7.62
N PRO A 209 -2.84 20.40 -6.35
CA PRO A 209 -3.55 19.31 -5.69
C PRO A 209 -5.08 19.40 -5.76
N ALA A 210 -5.65 20.58 -5.52
CA ALA A 210 -7.11 20.77 -5.55
C ALA A 210 -7.72 20.57 -6.96
N GLU A 211 -7.03 21.01 -8.01
CA GLU A 211 -7.47 20.83 -9.40
C GLU A 211 -7.39 19.34 -9.80
N VAL A 212 -6.31 18.66 -9.42
CA VAL A 212 -6.13 17.23 -9.70
C VAL A 212 -7.14 16.37 -8.93
N ALA A 213 -7.37 16.66 -7.65
CA ALA A 213 -8.39 15.98 -6.84
C ALA A 213 -9.80 16.13 -7.44
N ALA A 214 -10.18 17.33 -7.88
CA ALA A 214 -11.45 17.57 -8.57
C ALA A 214 -11.54 16.81 -9.91
N ALA A 215 -10.43 16.71 -10.65
CA ALA A 215 -10.37 15.94 -11.88
C ALA A 215 -10.48 14.43 -11.64
N ILE A 216 -9.94 13.91 -10.53
CA ILE A 216 -10.10 12.52 -10.10
C ILE A 216 -11.57 12.24 -9.73
N ASP A 217 -12.24 13.12 -8.96
CA ASP A 217 -13.68 12.99 -8.64
C ASP A 217 -14.54 12.94 -9.91
N ASP A 218 -14.24 13.77 -10.92
CA ASP A 218 -14.91 13.72 -12.21
C ASP A 218 -14.57 12.47 -13.02
N TYR A 219 -13.32 12.03 -13.00
CA TYR A 219 -12.89 10.81 -13.65
C TYR A 219 -13.62 9.61 -13.08
N TYR A 220 -13.62 9.46 -11.75
CA TYR A 220 -14.30 8.41 -11.02
C TYR A 220 -15.79 8.41 -11.39
N ALA A 221 -16.48 9.56 -11.23
CA ALA A 221 -17.91 9.66 -11.50
C ALA A 221 -18.28 9.37 -12.96
N ARG A 222 -17.42 9.71 -13.92
CA ARG A 222 -17.63 9.38 -15.33
C ARG A 222 -17.54 7.88 -15.58
N VAL A 223 -16.58 7.21 -14.95
CA VAL A 223 -16.32 5.78 -15.16
C VAL A 223 -17.31 4.91 -14.38
N SER A 224 -17.58 5.24 -13.11
CA SER A 224 -18.55 4.54 -12.26
C SER A 224 -20.00 4.85 -12.64
N LYS A 225 -20.24 5.97 -13.33
CA LYS A 225 -21.55 6.57 -13.62
C LYS A 225 -22.29 7.06 -12.37
N GLU A 226 -21.60 7.13 -11.24
CA GLU A 226 -22.14 7.58 -9.96
C GLU A 226 -21.17 8.53 -9.28
N ARG A 227 -21.69 9.61 -8.69
CA ARG A 227 -20.88 10.53 -7.89
C ARG A 227 -21.13 10.27 -6.40
N PRO A 228 -20.10 9.86 -5.63
CA PRO A 228 -20.20 9.71 -4.19
C PRO A 228 -20.68 11.00 -3.52
N MET A 229 -21.71 10.93 -2.67
CA MET A 229 -22.19 12.11 -1.92
C MET A 229 -21.26 12.47 -0.76
N SER A 230 -20.64 11.45 -0.15
CA SER A 230 -19.64 11.62 0.89
C SER A 230 -18.30 12.02 0.27
N VAL A 231 -17.57 12.91 0.94
CA VAL A 231 -16.26 13.43 0.54
C VAL A 231 -15.42 13.60 1.79
N ILE A 232 -14.13 13.30 1.70
CA ILE A 232 -13.16 13.61 2.76
C ILE A 232 -12.51 14.95 2.43
N ILE A 233 -12.54 15.89 3.37
CA ILE A 233 -11.89 17.19 3.24
C ILE A 233 -10.65 17.21 4.12
N VAL A 234 -9.51 17.54 3.52
CA VAL A 234 -8.21 17.58 4.20
C VAL A 234 -7.44 18.82 3.77
N SER A 235 -6.43 19.21 4.56
CA SER A 235 -5.50 20.27 4.16
C SER A 235 -4.40 19.71 3.25
N SER A 236 -4.11 20.39 2.14
CA SER A 236 -2.94 20.07 1.30
C SER A 236 -1.61 20.50 1.91
N ASP A 237 -1.63 21.17 3.06
CA ASP A 237 -0.42 21.69 3.72
C ASP A 237 0.04 20.79 4.88
N GLU A 238 -0.80 19.83 5.29
CA GLU A 238 -0.62 19.06 6.53
C GLU A 238 -0.79 17.55 6.27
N PRO A 239 0.19 16.90 5.62
CA PRO A 239 0.09 15.51 5.18
C PRO A 239 -0.19 14.52 6.30
N ALA A 240 0.36 14.73 7.50
CA ALA A 240 0.20 13.81 8.62
C ALA A 240 -1.25 13.69 9.13
N TYR A 241 -2.05 14.77 9.01
CA TYR A 241 -3.49 14.74 9.29
C TYR A 241 -4.30 14.16 8.12
N ALA A 242 -3.85 14.38 6.88
CA ALA A 242 -4.57 13.99 5.67
C ALA A 242 -4.43 12.48 5.36
N LEU A 243 -3.20 11.96 5.42
CA LEU A 243 -2.85 10.62 4.96
C LEU A 243 -3.55 9.45 5.66
N PRO A 244 -4.07 9.54 6.90
CA PRO A 244 -4.93 8.48 7.43
C PRO A 244 -6.13 8.14 6.52
N ALA A 245 -6.61 9.09 5.71
CA ALA A 245 -7.64 8.85 4.70
C ALA A 245 -7.18 7.99 3.51
N VAL A 246 -5.87 7.92 3.20
CA VAL A 246 -5.36 7.29 1.98
C VAL A 246 -5.74 5.81 1.89
N ASN A 247 -5.69 5.11 3.03
CA ASN A 247 -6.08 3.71 3.10
C ASN A 247 -7.60 3.54 2.94
N TRP A 248 -8.42 4.49 3.40
CA TRP A 248 -9.87 4.42 3.20
C TRP A 248 -10.22 4.58 1.73
N ILE A 249 -9.73 5.65 1.08
CA ILE A 249 -10.06 5.94 -0.32
C ILE A 249 -9.46 4.92 -1.29
N ALA A 250 -8.39 4.22 -0.90
CA ALA A 250 -7.88 3.11 -1.70
C ALA A 250 -8.88 1.96 -1.86
N HIS A 251 -9.86 1.84 -0.95
CA HIS A 251 -10.88 0.80 -0.98
C HIS A 251 -12.30 1.36 -1.19
N MET A 252 -12.60 2.54 -0.67
CA MET A 252 -13.93 3.11 -0.64
C MET A 252 -14.05 4.27 -1.63
N GLN A 253 -15.26 4.48 -2.13
CA GLN A 253 -15.54 5.39 -3.24
C GLN A 253 -15.41 6.88 -2.90
N GLU A 254 -15.25 7.27 -1.63
CA GLU A 254 -15.25 8.68 -1.26
C GLU A 254 -13.95 9.38 -1.72
N PRO A 255 -14.03 10.44 -2.55
CA PRO A 255 -12.84 11.17 -2.94
C PRO A 255 -12.34 12.02 -1.78
N VAL A 256 -11.05 12.36 -1.85
CA VAL A 256 -10.46 13.46 -1.06
C VAL A 256 -10.50 14.74 -1.88
N LEU A 257 -10.96 15.84 -1.28
CA LEU A 257 -10.81 17.18 -1.81
C LEU A 257 -10.00 18.06 -0.84
N TYR A 258 -9.22 18.97 -1.39
CA TYR A 258 -8.28 19.78 -0.62
C TYR A 258 -8.84 21.15 -0.27
N VAL A 259 -8.59 21.57 0.95
CA VAL A 259 -8.71 22.96 1.43
C VAL A 259 -7.35 23.41 1.98
N ASN A 260 -7.25 24.65 2.42
CA ASN A 260 -6.10 25.15 3.17
C ASN A 260 -6.56 26.14 4.23
N LYS A 261 -5.61 26.70 5.00
CA LYS A 261 -5.94 27.69 6.05
C LYS A 261 -6.53 28.98 5.47
N GLN A 262 -6.30 29.27 4.19
CA GLN A 262 -6.76 30.48 3.51
C GLN A 262 -8.18 30.33 2.94
N GLY A 263 -8.75 29.12 2.91
CA GLY A 263 -10.13 28.88 2.47
C GLY A 263 -10.29 27.67 1.57
N ILE A 264 -11.36 27.70 0.78
CA ILE A 264 -11.74 26.64 -0.15
C ILE A 264 -11.23 27.01 -1.56
N PRO A 265 -10.28 26.25 -2.13
CA PRO A 265 -9.90 26.44 -3.53
C PRO A 265 -11.10 26.31 -4.48
N GLN A 266 -11.13 27.11 -5.54
CA GLN A 266 -12.27 27.12 -6.48
C GLN A 266 -12.56 25.72 -7.06
N ALA A 267 -11.53 24.96 -7.40
CA ALA A 267 -11.70 23.58 -7.90
C ALA A 267 -12.43 22.66 -6.89
N THR A 268 -12.16 22.83 -5.60
CA THR A 268 -12.85 22.10 -4.52
C THR A 268 -14.30 22.55 -4.42
N ALA A 269 -14.56 23.86 -4.44
CA ALA A 269 -15.92 24.42 -4.44
C ALA A 269 -16.75 23.90 -5.63
N ASP A 270 -16.16 23.89 -6.83
CA ASP A 270 -16.81 23.40 -8.05
C ASP A 270 -17.10 21.90 -8.00
N ALA A 271 -16.17 21.10 -7.46
CA ALA A 271 -16.37 19.67 -7.26
C ALA A 271 -17.49 19.38 -6.24
N LEU A 272 -17.55 20.14 -5.14
CA LEU A 272 -18.61 20.03 -4.14
C LEU A 272 -19.97 20.48 -4.70
N ALA A 273 -20.02 21.55 -5.49
CA ALA A 273 -21.25 22.06 -6.11
C ALA A 273 -21.97 21.01 -6.97
N LYS A 274 -21.23 20.08 -7.61
CA LYS A 274 -21.79 18.97 -8.40
C LYS A 274 -22.68 18.02 -7.58
N ARG A 275 -22.54 18.02 -6.25
CA ARG A 275 -23.39 17.26 -5.30
C ARG A 275 -24.68 18.00 -4.92
N ARG A 276 -24.94 19.18 -5.50
CA ARG A 276 -26.21 19.93 -5.41
C ARG A 276 -26.70 20.13 -3.97
N LYS A 277 -25.80 20.62 -3.09
CA LYS A 277 -26.06 20.86 -1.66
C LYS A 277 -26.32 19.60 -0.82
N LYS A 278 -26.02 18.41 -1.37
CA LYS A 278 -26.17 17.12 -0.69
C LYS A 278 -24.83 16.48 -0.36
N ALA A 279 -23.73 17.24 -0.41
CA ALA A 279 -22.44 16.72 0.01
C ALA A 279 -22.48 16.37 1.50
N VAL A 280 -21.79 15.29 1.87
CA VAL A 280 -21.46 14.98 3.26
C VAL A 280 -19.95 15.04 3.37
N MET A 281 -19.45 16.09 4.02
CA MET A 281 -18.03 16.43 4.07
C MET A 281 -17.48 16.03 5.43
N TYR A 282 -16.57 15.05 5.44
CA TYR A 282 -15.86 14.61 6.64
C TYR A 282 -14.49 15.27 6.70
N ILE A 283 -14.27 16.10 7.72
CA ILE A 283 -13.05 16.87 7.88
C ILE A 283 -12.04 16.09 8.71
N LEU A 284 -10.84 15.86 8.16
CA LEU A 284 -9.66 15.42 8.92
C LEU A 284 -8.69 16.59 9.03
N GLY A 285 -8.34 16.94 10.27
CA GLY A 285 -7.56 18.13 10.61
C GLY A 285 -8.17 18.85 11.79
N SER A 286 -7.32 19.33 12.69
CA SER A 286 -7.73 20.19 13.82
C SER A 286 -8.18 21.57 13.33
N GLU A 287 -8.76 22.38 14.22
CA GLU A 287 -9.15 23.76 13.91
C GLU A 287 -7.94 24.64 13.54
N ASN A 288 -6.75 24.31 14.03
CA ASN A 288 -5.52 25.00 13.64
C ASN A 288 -5.09 24.71 12.20
N ILE A 289 -5.55 23.59 11.63
CA ILE A 289 -5.22 23.12 10.28
C ILE A 289 -6.30 23.50 9.28
N ILE A 290 -7.57 23.28 9.65
CA ILE A 290 -8.75 23.71 8.88
C ILE A 290 -9.60 24.53 9.83
N PRO A 291 -9.50 25.87 9.79
CA PRO A 291 -10.24 26.76 10.69
C PRO A 291 -11.75 26.60 10.61
N ARG A 292 -12.45 27.06 11.64
CA ARG A 292 -13.92 26.96 11.71
C ARG A 292 -14.58 27.75 10.59
N GLU A 293 -14.00 28.89 10.22
CA GLU A 293 -14.44 29.75 9.13
C GLU A 293 -14.50 28.98 7.80
N VAL A 294 -13.48 28.15 7.51
CA VAL A 294 -13.46 27.29 6.32
C VAL A 294 -14.57 26.25 6.37
N THR A 295 -14.83 25.64 7.53
CA THR A 295 -15.94 24.68 7.67
C THR A 295 -17.32 25.32 7.59
N ASP A 296 -17.46 26.57 8.06
CA ASP A 296 -18.71 27.33 7.95
C ASP A 296 -18.98 27.70 6.48
N GLU A 297 -17.95 28.05 5.71
CA GLU A 297 -18.05 28.24 4.25
C GLU A 297 -18.44 26.95 3.51
N LEU A 298 -17.86 25.80 3.90
CA LEU A 298 -18.17 24.50 3.30
C LEU A 298 -19.65 24.12 3.48
N ALA A 299 -20.32 24.58 4.53
CA ALA A 299 -21.71 24.25 4.83
C ALA A 299 -22.70 24.66 3.72
N VAL A 300 -22.31 25.59 2.82
CA VAL A 300 -23.13 25.93 1.64
C VAL A 300 -23.32 24.74 0.69
N PHE A 301 -22.41 23.76 0.73
CA PHE A 301 -22.41 22.57 -0.13
C PHE A 301 -23.08 21.34 0.51
N GLY A 302 -23.39 21.37 1.81
CA GLY A 302 -24.06 20.27 2.50
C GLY A 302 -23.65 20.10 3.97
N ARG A 303 -23.76 18.87 4.49
CA ARG A 303 -23.42 18.57 5.90
C ARG A 303 -21.90 18.53 6.06
N VAL A 304 -21.38 19.26 7.04
CA VAL A 304 -19.97 19.23 7.43
C VAL A 304 -19.85 18.53 8.78
N GLU A 305 -18.91 17.59 8.89
CA GLU A 305 -18.64 16.84 10.12
C GLU A 305 -17.14 16.69 10.33
N ARG A 306 -16.61 17.24 11.42
CA ARG A 306 -15.20 17.13 11.74
C ARG A 306 -14.94 15.90 12.61
N ILE A 307 -13.99 15.07 12.20
CA ILE A 307 -13.48 13.97 13.02
C ILE A 307 -12.40 14.55 13.92
N ALA A 308 -12.81 15.00 15.11
CA ALA A 308 -11.96 15.77 16.01
C ALA A 308 -10.74 14.96 16.51
N ALA A 309 -9.57 15.58 16.43
CA ALA A 309 -8.30 15.12 16.99
C ALA A 309 -7.35 16.31 17.18
N ALA A 310 -6.46 16.27 18.17
CA ALA A 310 -5.52 17.36 18.44
C ALA A 310 -4.14 17.14 17.80
N THR A 311 -3.79 15.90 17.45
CA THR A 311 -2.50 15.53 16.82
C THR A 311 -2.70 14.62 15.61
N PRO A 312 -1.71 14.49 14.70
CA PRO A 312 -1.76 13.52 13.60
C PRO A 312 -1.97 12.07 14.05
N VAL A 313 -1.30 11.66 15.13
CA VAL A 313 -1.46 10.32 15.74
C VAL A 313 -2.90 10.10 16.19
N GLU A 314 -3.45 11.06 16.94
CA GLU A 314 -4.85 11.00 17.37
C GLU A 314 -5.82 11.06 16.19
N GLN A 315 -5.49 11.78 15.10
CA GLN A 315 -6.33 11.85 13.91
C GLN A 315 -6.44 10.48 13.24
N ALA A 316 -5.32 9.75 13.12
CA ALA A 316 -5.30 8.40 12.59
C ALA A 316 -6.16 7.43 13.45
N ILE A 317 -6.02 7.51 14.77
CA ILE A 317 -6.81 6.70 15.72
C ILE A 317 -8.30 7.09 15.66
N ALA A 318 -8.61 8.38 15.68
CA ALA A 318 -9.98 8.87 15.62
C ALA A 318 -10.66 8.40 14.34
N PHE A 319 -9.97 8.47 13.19
CA PHE A 319 -10.52 7.99 11.93
C PHE A 319 -10.69 6.46 11.90
N ALA A 320 -9.75 5.70 12.45
CA ALA A 320 -9.88 4.23 12.57
C ALA A 320 -11.08 3.81 13.44
N LYS A 321 -11.42 4.59 14.47
CA LYS A 321 -12.59 4.34 15.32
C LYS A 321 -13.89 4.89 14.73
N TYR A 322 -13.81 5.86 13.84
CA TYR A 322 -14.95 6.62 13.37
C TYR A 322 -15.91 5.77 12.53
N LYS A 323 -17.22 5.94 12.75
CA LYS A 323 -18.27 5.36 11.91
C LYS A 323 -19.49 6.28 11.86
N ASP A 324 -19.83 6.75 10.67
CA ASP A 324 -21.14 7.33 10.40
C ASP A 324 -22.11 6.21 10.01
N LYS A 325 -23.08 5.92 10.89
CA LYS A 325 -24.09 4.87 10.66
C LYS A 325 -25.11 5.24 9.58
N LYS A 326 -25.33 6.53 9.29
CA LYS A 326 -26.28 7.02 8.29
C LYS A 326 -25.74 6.85 6.88
N THR A 327 -24.46 7.15 6.66
CA THR A 327 -23.84 7.04 5.33
C THR A 327 -23.02 5.76 5.15
N GLY A 328 -22.70 5.06 6.24
CA GLY A 328 -21.77 3.91 6.23
C GLY A 328 -20.29 4.30 6.19
N PHE A 329 -19.95 5.59 6.21
CA PHE A 329 -18.58 6.09 6.10
C PHE A 329 -17.76 5.83 7.37
N GLY A 330 -16.47 5.52 7.22
CA GLY A 330 -15.54 5.27 8.31
C GLY A 330 -15.38 3.79 8.67
N TRP A 331 -14.24 3.49 9.29
CA TRP A 331 -13.77 2.16 9.64
C TRP A 331 -14.61 1.48 10.74
N GLY A 332 -14.93 2.20 11.82
CA GLY A 332 -15.68 1.67 12.95
C GLY A 332 -14.94 0.59 13.76
N ILE A 333 -13.62 0.64 13.81
CA ILE A 333 -12.80 -0.37 14.47
C ILE A 333 -12.75 -0.06 15.98
N THR A 334 -13.70 -0.63 16.71
CA THR A 334 -13.81 -0.48 18.17
C THR A 334 -13.92 -1.82 18.90
N THR A 335 -13.73 -2.92 18.18
CA THR A 335 -13.75 -4.29 18.70
C THR A 335 -12.47 -5.00 18.26
N PRO A 336 -12.14 -6.17 18.82
CA PRO A 336 -11.01 -6.97 18.32
C PRO A 336 -11.25 -7.60 16.95
N GLY A 337 -10.17 -8.10 16.33
CA GLY A 337 -10.21 -8.88 15.08
C GLY A 337 -9.97 -8.07 13.81
N HIS A 338 -9.13 -7.04 13.88
CA HIS A 338 -8.90 -6.11 12.77
C HIS A 338 -7.43 -6.01 12.42
N ASN A 339 -7.16 -5.44 11.26
CA ASN A 339 -5.81 -5.28 10.75
C ASN A 339 -5.37 -3.83 10.70
N PHE A 340 -4.06 -3.59 10.67
CA PHE A 340 -3.50 -2.25 10.68
C PHE A 340 -2.32 -2.11 9.73
N SER A 341 -2.11 -0.90 9.24
CA SER A 341 -0.94 -0.51 8.45
C SER A 341 -0.18 0.55 9.24
N PHE A 342 1.08 0.28 9.55
CA PHE A 342 1.93 1.18 10.31
C PHE A 342 3.03 1.76 9.42
N VAL A 343 3.20 3.08 9.47
CA VAL A 343 4.31 3.81 8.85
C VAL A 343 4.80 4.86 9.84
N LYS A 344 6.10 5.17 9.78
CA LYS A 344 6.67 6.27 10.56
C LYS A 344 6.21 7.61 10.03
N GLU A 345 5.66 8.45 10.90
CA GLU A 345 5.27 9.82 10.57
C GLU A 345 6.42 10.57 9.88
N GLY A 346 6.09 11.40 8.89
CA GLY A 346 7.06 12.07 8.02
C GLY A 346 7.53 11.23 6.82
N ASN A 347 6.93 10.05 6.59
CA ASN A 347 7.19 9.23 5.39
C ASN A 347 5.92 9.16 4.52
N GLU A 348 5.52 10.30 3.95
CA GLU A 348 4.27 10.45 3.19
C GLU A 348 4.20 9.46 2.03
N ARG A 349 5.32 9.32 1.31
CA ARG A 349 5.39 8.45 0.13
C ARG A 349 5.25 6.97 0.48
N LEU A 350 5.75 6.55 1.64
CA LEU A 350 5.56 5.17 2.13
C LEU A 350 4.13 4.95 2.62
N ALA A 351 3.52 5.95 3.26
CA ALA A 351 2.12 5.88 3.69
C ALA A 351 1.17 5.73 2.48
N ILE A 352 1.41 6.47 1.39
CA ILE A 352 0.64 6.31 0.15
C ILE A 352 0.94 4.96 -0.53
N ALA A 353 2.21 4.54 -0.57
CA ALA A 353 2.61 3.28 -1.22
C ALA A 353 1.87 2.06 -0.65
N GLN A 354 1.58 2.06 0.65
CA GLN A 354 0.93 0.95 1.34
C GLN A 354 -0.59 0.97 1.33
N ALA A 355 -1.20 2.02 0.76
CA ALA A 355 -2.64 2.12 0.63
C ALA A 355 -3.32 0.87 0.02
N PRO A 356 -2.71 0.12 -0.94
CA PRO A 356 -3.26 -1.14 -1.43
C PRO A 356 -3.58 -2.20 -0.37
N PHE A 357 -2.90 -2.21 0.79
CA PHE A 357 -3.22 -3.16 1.88
C PHE A 357 -4.61 -2.95 2.50
N ALA A 358 -5.22 -1.79 2.25
CA ALA A 358 -6.58 -1.50 2.64
C ALA A 358 -7.62 -1.97 1.60
N HIS A 359 -7.21 -2.17 0.34
CA HIS A 359 -8.11 -2.56 -0.74
C HIS A 359 -8.35 -4.08 -0.80
N LEU A 360 -7.28 -4.87 -0.94
CA LEU A 360 -7.34 -6.33 -1.02
C LEU A 360 -6.59 -6.95 0.16
N GLY A 361 -7.21 -7.96 0.77
CA GLY A 361 -6.68 -8.68 1.92
C GLY A 361 -7.28 -8.21 3.23
N LYS A 362 -6.54 -7.38 3.97
CA LYS A 362 -6.76 -7.19 5.41
C LYS A 362 -7.54 -5.92 5.80
N HIS A 363 -7.91 -5.04 4.86
CA HIS A 363 -8.67 -3.80 5.13
C HIS A 363 -8.08 -2.99 6.30
N ALA A 364 -6.81 -2.64 6.16
CA ALA A 364 -6.00 -2.08 7.22
C ALA A 364 -6.02 -0.53 7.22
N PRO A 365 -6.62 0.18 8.21
CA PRO A 365 -6.39 1.61 8.41
C PRO A 365 -4.92 1.93 8.66
N LEU A 366 -4.53 3.15 8.29
CA LEU A 366 -3.21 3.69 8.59
C LEU A 366 -3.14 4.20 10.04
N LEU A 367 -2.12 3.75 10.78
CA LEU A 367 -1.70 4.29 12.06
C LEU A 367 -0.23 4.74 12.00
N TRP A 368 0.11 5.78 12.75
CA TRP A 368 1.45 6.35 12.78
C TRP A 368 2.32 5.71 13.87
N VAL A 369 3.59 5.44 13.56
CA VAL A 369 4.65 5.35 14.58
C VAL A 369 5.48 6.63 14.56
N GLN A 370 6.11 7.00 15.67
CA GLN A 370 6.86 8.26 15.76
C GLN A 370 8.25 8.02 16.35
N GLY A 371 9.27 8.63 15.72
CA GLY A 371 10.66 8.43 16.15
C GLY A 371 11.02 6.94 16.18
N ASP A 372 11.51 6.50 17.33
CA ASP A 372 11.94 5.11 17.57
C ASP A 372 11.01 4.37 18.55
N GLN A 373 9.75 4.79 18.66
CA GLN A 373 8.78 4.25 19.60
C GLN A 373 7.38 4.11 19.00
N VAL A 374 6.58 3.21 19.58
CA VAL A 374 5.12 3.21 19.40
C VAL A 374 4.54 4.34 20.27
N PRO A 375 3.83 5.34 19.70
CA PRO A 375 3.20 6.38 20.51
C PRO A 375 2.23 5.78 21.52
N MET A 376 2.19 6.28 22.76
CA MET A 376 1.30 5.76 23.81
C MET A 376 -0.17 5.73 23.38
N ALA A 377 -0.65 6.74 22.65
CA ALA A 377 -2.01 6.74 22.14
C ALA A 377 -2.29 5.56 21.18
N VAL A 378 -1.31 5.16 20.37
CA VAL A 378 -1.41 3.99 19.49
C VAL A 378 -1.37 2.70 20.31
N TYR A 379 -0.47 2.62 21.29
CA TYR A 379 -0.41 1.51 22.24
C TYR A 379 -1.78 1.30 22.90
N ASP A 380 -2.33 2.35 23.51
CA ASP A 380 -3.60 2.32 24.24
C ASP A 380 -4.76 1.93 23.32
N TYR A 381 -4.80 2.49 22.10
CA TYR A 381 -5.82 2.14 21.13
C TYR A 381 -5.75 0.67 20.73
N VAL A 382 -4.60 0.18 20.26
CA VAL A 382 -4.45 -1.21 19.80
C VAL A 382 -4.67 -2.19 20.95
N GLN A 383 -4.20 -1.85 22.17
CA GLN A 383 -4.45 -2.64 23.37
C GLN A 383 -5.94 -2.68 23.73
N SER A 384 -6.70 -1.60 23.55
CA SER A 384 -8.14 -1.55 23.86
C SER A 384 -9.00 -2.47 22.99
N ILE A 385 -8.51 -2.82 21.80
CA ILE A 385 -9.16 -3.72 20.84
C ILE A 385 -8.37 -5.03 20.68
N ARG A 386 -7.60 -5.39 21.70
CA ARG A 386 -6.84 -6.63 21.70
C ARG A 386 -7.77 -7.85 21.75
N PRO A 387 -7.52 -8.91 20.95
CA PRO A 387 -8.37 -10.08 20.98
C PRO A 387 -8.13 -10.92 22.24
N TYR A 388 -9.20 -11.53 22.75
CA TYR A 388 -9.15 -12.45 23.88
C TYR A 388 -9.92 -13.74 23.55
N TYR A 389 -9.44 -14.88 24.04
CA TYR A 389 -10.16 -16.16 23.99
C TYR A 389 -10.61 -16.63 25.37
N GLU A 390 -11.68 -17.44 25.42
CA GLU A 390 -12.21 -18.02 26.66
C GLU A 390 -11.72 -19.45 26.90
N HIS A 391 -11.72 -20.31 25.88
CA HIS A 391 -11.33 -21.72 26.04
C HIS A 391 -10.03 -22.06 25.29
N SER A 392 -9.90 -21.59 24.05
CA SER A 392 -8.75 -21.92 23.19
C SER A 392 -8.40 -20.78 22.23
N PRO A 393 -7.10 -20.52 21.98
CA PRO A 393 -6.67 -19.49 21.03
C PRO A 393 -7.13 -19.72 19.60
N VAL A 394 -7.59 -20.93 19.23
CA VAL A 394 -8.09 -21.26 17.88
C VAL A 394 -9.41 -20.56 17.53
N GLU A 395 -10.11 -20.03 18.54
CA GLU A 395 -11.39 -19.33 18.38
C GLU A 395 -11.25 -18.00 17.64
N GLY A 396 -10.10 -17.34 17.78
CA GLY A 396 -9.93 -15.97 17.33
C GLY A 396 -10.90 -15.00 18.03
N PRO A 397 -11.14 -13.82 17.45
CA PRO A 397 -10.55 -13.32 16.21
C PRO A 397 -9.06 -12.98 16.37
N TYR A 398 -8.35 -12.79 15.24
CA TYR A 398 -6.93 -12.42 15.25
C TYR A 398 -6.74 -11.03 14.66
N ASN A 399 -5.79 -10.29 15.21
CA ASN A 399 -5.30 -9.08 14.58
C ASN A 399 -4.07 -9.42 13.72
N ALA A 400 -3.86 -8.67 12.66
CA ALA A 400 -2.58 -8.69 11.96
C ALA A 400 -2.22 -7.33 11.38
N ALA A 401 -0.95 -7.09 11.07
CA ALA A 401 -0.56 -5.78 10.58
C ALA A 401 0.56 -5.79 9.55
N TRP A 402 0.65 -4.68 8.84
CA TRP A 402 1.75 -4.32 7.96
C TRP A 402 2.60 -3.25 8.62
N LEU A 403 3.92 -3.32 8.42
CA LEU A 403 4.85 -2.26 8.81
C LEU A 403 5.67 -1.86 7.59
N THR A 404 5.58 -0.61 7.13
CA THR A 404 6.36 -0.15 5.97
C THR A 404 7.46 0.79 6.42
N GLY A 405 8.71 0.46 6.06
CA GLY A 405 9.92 1.19 6.44
C GLY A 405 11.07 0.25 6.78
N ALA A 406 12.30 0.65 6.45
CA ALA A 406 13.49 -0.16 6.72
C ALA A 406 13.79 -0.25 8.22
N GLU A 407 14.44 -1.31 8.67
CA GLU A 407 14.88 -1.51 10.05
C GLU A 407 15.71 -0.35 10.59
N MET A 408 16.50 0.33 9.74
CA MET A 408 17.29 1.49 10.14
C MET A 408 16.46 2.75 10.44
N SER A 409 15.30 2.90 9.77
CA SER A 409 14.41 4.06 9.97
C SER A 409 13.30 3.76 10.96
N VAL A 410 12.90 2.48 11.07
CA VAL A 410 11.89 1.98 11.99
C VAL A 410 12.48 0.77 12.71
N VAL A 411 13.10 1.03 13.86
CA VAL A 411 13.88 0.05 14.61
C VAL A 411 13.11 -1.26 14.87
N PRO A 412 13.76 -2.44 14.85
CA PRO A 412 13.10 -3.73 15.04
C PRO A 412 12.24 -3.84 16.30
N ARG A 413 12.62 -3.12 17.37
CA ARG A 413 11.85 -3.03 18.62
C ARG A 413 10.41 -2.57 18.40
N ILE A 414 10.15 -1.60 17.51
CA ILE A 414 8.79 -1.15 17.20
C ILE A 414 7.95 -2.32 16.66
N GLN A 415 8.52 -3.13 15.76
CA GLN A 415 7.82 -4.29 15.23
C GLN A 415 7.54 -5.32 16.32
N SER A 416 8.49 -5.57 17.22
CA SER A 416 8.28 -6.47 18.37
C SER A 416 7.21 -5.97 19.34
N GLU A 417 7.15 -4.67 19.62
CA GLU A 417 6.15 -4.05 20.49
C GLU A 417 4.74 -4.15 19.88
N LEU A 418 4.58 -3.78 18.61
CA LEU A 418 3.31 -3.89 17.90
C LEU A 418 2.85 -5.35 17.77
N ASP A 419 3.76 -6.26 17.46
CA ASP A 419 3.47 -7.70 17.38
C ASP A 419 2.96 -8.28 18.70
N ALA A 420 3.51 -7.81 19.83
CA ALA A 420 3.04 -8.16 21.17
C ALA A 420 1.65 -7.59 21.47
N LEU A 421 1.31 -6.39 20.98
CA LEU A 421 -0.02 -5.78 21.15
C LEU A 421 -1.12 -6.48 20.36
N LEU A 422 -0.79 -7.01 19.17
CA LEU A 422 -1.73 -7.67 18.28
C LEU A 422 -2.08 -9.10 18.72
N GLU A 423 -1.30 -9.68 19.62
CA GLU A 423 -1.43 -11.07 20.04
C GLU A 423 -2.70 -11.34 20.87
N ILE A 424 -3.45 -12.35 20.48
CA ILE A 424 -4.61 -12.84 21.24
C ILE A 424 -4.18 -13.37 22.62
N GLN A 425 -4.94 -13.09 23.67
CA GLN A 425 -4.64 -13.55 25.03
C GLN A 425 -5.80 -14.31 25.69
N ALA A 426 -5.48 -15.17 26.67
CA ALA A 426 -6.50 -15.75 27.53
C ALA A 426 -7.16 -14.65 28.36
N LYS A 427 -8.50 -14.63 28.41
CA LYS A 427 -9.25 -13.69 29.24
C LYS A 427 -8.95 -13.83 30.74
N SER A 428 -8.49 -15.01 31.17
CA SER A 428 -8.06 -15.30 32.54
C SER A 428 -6.68 -14.72 32.91
N GLY A 429 -5.92 -14.17 31.95
CA GLY A 429 -4.55 -13.69 32.16
C GLY A 429 -3.48 -14.78 32.21
N ALA A 430 -3.88 -16.06 32.16
CA ALA A 430 -2.99 -17.20 32.03
C ALA A 430 -2.54 -17.33 30.56
N GLY A 431 -1.56 -16.51 30.14
CA GLY A 431 -0.99 -16.59 28.80
C GLY A 431 -0.27 -17.91 28.53
N HIS A 432 0.23 -18.08 27.30
CA HIS A 432 0.89 -19.30 26.76
C HIS A 432 2.16 -19.80 27.51
N GLY A 433 2.42 -19.34 28.74
CA GLY A 433 3.55 -19.76 29.58
C GLY A 433 3.21 -20.09 31.03
N SER A 434 1.95 -20.01 31.48
CA SER A 434 1.59 -20.47 32.82
C SER A 434 1.15 -21.94 32.79
N THR A 435 2.11 -22.80 33.17
CA THR A 435 1.96 -24.11 33.82
C THR A 435 1.33 -25.28 33.05
N HIS A 436 2.19 -26.23 32.66
CA HIS A 436 2.05 -27.64 33.07
C HIS A 436 3.42 -28.19 33.51
N HIS A 437 3.87 -27.83 34.71
CA HIS A 437 4.65 -28.75 35.52
C HIS A 437 3.66 -29.63 36.27
N HIS A 438 3.26 -30.75 35.67
CA HIS A 438 2.77 -31.87 36.46
C HIS A 438 3.96 -32.75 36.81
N SER A 439 4.47 -32.55 38.02
CA SER A 439 5.14 -33.60 38.77
C SER A 439 4.09 -34.65 39.14
N SER A 440 4.23 -35.84 38.57
CA SER A 440 3.91 -37.12 39.22
C SER A 440 4.71 -38.21 38.53
#